data_AF-A0A929IKC0-F1
#
_entry.id   AF-A0A929IKC0-F1
#
_cell.length_a   1.000
_cell.length_b   1.000
_cell.length_c   1.000
_cell.angle_alpha   90.00
_cell.angle_beta   90.00
_cell.angle_gamma   90.00
#
_symmetry.space_group_name_H-M   'P 1'
#
loop_
_entity.id
_entity.type
_entity.pdbx_description
1 polymer ?
#
loop_
_entity_poly.entity_id
_entity_poly.type
_entity_poly.pdbx_seq_one_letter_code
_entity_poly.pdbx_strand_id
1 'polypeptide(L)'
;MRVLVFLLAMMFLPSLAAAQEAGGVPSPSITKGKGDKCVADTDYMRRYHMKELTHQRDKTMQQGVRTKKFSLKECVACHATTDDGGQPVSINAPGEFCSSCHEYAAVKVDCFQCHATKPEESKQARRPALFPMMAAAEPETGQ
;
A
#
# COMPACT_ATOMS: atom_id res chain seq x y z
N MET A 1 46.08 -19.93 49.34
CA MET A 1 45.51 -20.91 48.39
C MET A 1 43.98 -20.83 48.25
N ARG A 2 43.18 -20.79 49.33
CA ARG A 2 41.70 -20.73 49.23
C ARG A 2 41.17 -19.51 48.45
N VAL A 3 41.77 -18.32 48.60
CA VAL A 3 41.32 -17.09 47.90
C VAL A 3 41.67 -17.09 46.39
N LEU A 4 42.79 -17.72 46.01
CA LEU A 4 43.20 -17.86 44.61
C LEU A 4 42.29 -18.82 43.83
N VAL A 5 41.75 -19.85 44.50
CA VAL A 5 40.80 -20.79 43.88
C VAL A 5 39.46 -20.10 43.59
N PHE A 6 39.01 -19.16 44.44
CA PHE A 6 37.79 -18.39 44.20
C PHE A 6 37.94 -17.34 43.09
N LEU A 7 39.12 -16.71 42.96
CA LEU A 7 39.38 -15.73 41.88
C LEU A 7 39.52 -16.39 40.50
N LEU A 8 40.05 -17.61 40.43
CA LEU A 8 40.10 -18.37 39.17
C LEU A 8 38.74 -18.95 38.74
N ALA A 9 37.82 -19.19 39.69
CA ALA A 9 36.49 -19.73 39.40
C ALA A 9 35.51 -18.68 38.81
N MET A 10 35.74 -17.37 39.05
CA MET A 10 34.91 -16.31 38.46
C MET A 10 35.33 -15.89 37.04
N MET A 11 36.52 -16.30 36.57
CA MET A 11 36.98 -16.00 35.20
C MET A 11 36.44 -16.95 34.12
N PHE A 12 35.62 -17.93 34.49
CA PHE A 12 34.98 -18.88 33.58
C PHE A 12 33.45 -18.84 33.69
N LEU A 13 32.84 -17.64 33.72
CA LEU A 13 31.46 -17.52 33.25
C LEU A 13 31.50 -17.46 31.72
N PRO A 14 31.07 -18.50 30.99
CA PRO A 14 30.83 -18.33 29.57
C PRO A 14 29.69 -17.33 29.44
N SER A 15 29.98 -16.13 28.92
CA SER A 15 28.94 -15.27 28.36
C SER A 15 28.27 -16.07 27.25
N LEU A 16 27.11 -16.66 27.56
CA LEU A 16 26.12 -17.01 26.55
C LEU A 16 25.59 -15.69 25.98
N ALA A 17 26.40 -15.06 25.13
CA ALA A 17 25.89 -14.14 24.14
C ALA A 17 25.06 -15.00 23.19
N ALA A 18 23.76 -15.06 23.43
CA ALA A 18 22.82 -15.53 22.43
C ALA A 18 22.97 -14.59 21.22
N ALA A 19 23.71 -15.02 20.22
CA ALA A 19 23.59 -14.49 18.88
C ALA A 19 22.15 -14.79 18.46
N GLN A 20 21.26 -13.82 18.68
CA GLN A 20 19.96 -13.83 18.06
C GLN A 20 20.22 -13.55 16.58
N GLU A 21 20.55 -14.61 15.85
CA GLU A 21 20.51 -14.63 14.40
C GLU A 21 19.11 -14.16 14.02
N ALA A 22 19.00 -12.89 13.63
CA ALA A 22 17.84 -12.37 12.95
C ALA A 22 17.83 -12.99 11.55
N GLY A 23 17.56 -14.29 11.47
CA GLY A 23 17.34 -15.07 10.25
C GLY A 23 16.02 -14.70 9.58
N GLY A 24 15.73 -13.40 9.50
CA GLY A 24 14.57 -12.87 8.81
C GLY A 24 14.80 -12.91 7.31
N VAL A 25 13.79 -13.35 6.56
CA VAL A 25 13.80 -13.19 5.10
C VAL A 25 13.88 -11.68 4.79
N PRO A 26 14.82 -11.23 3.93
CA PRO A 26 14.92 -9.83 3.53
C PRO A 26 13.56 -9.30 3.07
N SER A 27 13.20 -8.09 3.45
CA SER A 27 11.94 -7.46 2.99
C SER A 27 12.25 -6.50 1.83
N PRO A 28 11.33 -6.35 0.86
CA PRO A 28 11.53 -5.40 -0.22
C PRO A 28 11.59 -3.97 0.32
N SER A 29 12.44 -3.14 -0.30
CA SER A 29 12.30 -1.69 -0.18
C SER A 29 11.06 -1.27 -0.93
N ILE A 30 10.10 -0.66 -0.24
CA ILE A 30 8.81 -0.26 -0.82
C ILE A 30 8.59 1.23 -0.67
N THR A 31 8.03 1.84 -1.70
CA THR A 31 7.60 3.23 -1.64
C THR A 31 6.42 3.39 -0.68
N LYS A 32 6.51 4.36 0.22
CA LYS A 32 5.46 4.59 1.22
C LYS A 32 4.20 5.14 0.53
N GLY A 33 3.05 4.53 0.85
CA GLY A 33 1.75 5.05 0.44
C GLY A 33 1.37 6.34 1.18
N LYS A 34 0.31 6.98 0.71
CA LYS A 34 -0.23 8.21 1.32
C LYS A 34 -0.85 7.93 2.70
N GLY A 35 -0.64 8.85 3.63
CA GLY A 35 -1.23 8.81 4.97
C GLY A 35 -0.43 8.01 6.01
N ASP A 36 -1.00 7.90 7.21
CA ASP A 36 -0.29 7.40 8.41
C ASP A 36 -0.65 5.96 8.79
N LYS A 37 -1.74 5.43 8.23
CA LYS A 37 -2.24 4.08 8.56
C LYS A 37 -2.39 3.22 7.32
N CYS A 38 -1.89 2.00 7.40
CA CYS A 38 -2.13 0.96 6.41
C CYS A 38 -3.57 0.44 6.51
N VAL A 39 -4.06 -0.16 5.42
CA VAL A 39 -5.41 -0.76 5.36
C VAL A 39 -5.58 -1.98 6.29
N ALA A 40 -4.46 -2.59 6.67
CA ALA A 40 -4.31 -3.68 7.64
C ALA A 40 -2.83 -3.76 8.06
N ASP A 41 -2.52 -4.61 9.05
CA ASP A 41 -1.14 -4.86 9.49
C ASP A 41 -0.26 -5.40 8.35
N THR A 42 1.02 -5.03 8.35
CA THR A 42 1.98 -5.43 7.30
C THR A 42 2.06 -6.95 7.15
N ASP A 43 2.12 -7.70 8.25
CA ASP A 43 2.17 -9.16 8.21
C ASP A 43 0.90 -9.78 7.65
N TYR A 44 -0.26 -9.16 7.91
CA TYR A 44 -1.52 -9.58 7.31
C TYR A 44 -1.48 -9.36 5.80
N MET A 45 -1.08 -8.17 5.35
CA MET A 45 -1.01 -7.85 3.92
C MET A 45 -0.02 -8.76 3.19
N ARG A 46 1.15 -9.06 3.74
CA ARG A 46 2.11 -9.99 3.12
C ARG A 46 1.53 -11.39 2.88
N ARG A 47 0.65 -11.87 3.76
CA ARG A 47 0.07 -13.22 3.71
C ARG A 47 -1.25 -13.28 2.92
N TYR A 48 -2.06 -12.23 2.97
CA TYR A 48 -3.45 -12.24 2.51
C TYR A 48 -3.76 -11.23 1.40
N HIS A 49 -2.81 -10.38 1.00
CA HIS A 49 -2.97 -9.36 -0.04
C HIS A 49 -3.73 -9.86 -1.28
N MET A 50 -3.25 -10.93 -1.92
CA MET A 50 -3.89 -11.42 -3.14
C MET A 50 -5.27 -12.02 -2.88
N LYS A 51 -5.48 -12.67 -1.73
CA LYS A 51 -6.80 -13.20 -1.36
C LYS A 51 -7.83 -12.08 -1.17
N GLU A 52 -7.44 -10.99 -0.53
CA GLU A 52 -8.31 -9.82 -0.36
C GLU A 52 -8.64 -9.16 -1.70
N LEU A 53 -7.65 -9.02 -2.59
CA LEU A 53 -7.88 -8.47 -3.92
C LEU A 53 -8.81 -9.36 -4.77
N THR A 54 -8.61 -10.68 -4.78
CA THR A 54 -9.46 -11.59 -5.55
C THR A 54 -10.87 -11.67 -4.97
N HIS A 55 -11.00 -11.69 -3.63
CA HIS A 55 -12.30 -11.67 -2.96
C HIS A 55 -13.08 -10.39 -3.26
N GLN A 56 -12.40 -9.25 -3.19
CA GLN A 56 -13.02 -7.97 -3.52
C GLN A 56 -13.37 -7.87 -5.00
N ARG A 57 -12.54 -8.42 -5.90
CA ARG A 57 -12.84 -8.53 -7.34
C ARG A 57 -14.12 -9.33 -7.55
N ASP A 58 -14.25 -10.50 -6.95
CA ASP A 58 -15.41 -11.38 -7.11
C ASP A 58 -16.69 -10.74 -6.56
N LYS A 59 -16.62 -10.14 -5.37
CA LYS A 59 -17.71 -9.34 -4.81
C LYS A 59 -18.14 -8.20 -5.72
N THR A 60 -17.16 -7.49 -6.29
CA THR A 60 -17.44 -6.35 -7.19
C THR A 60 -18.07 -6.81 -8.49
N MET A 61 -17.51 -7.83 -9.14
CA MET A 61 -17.88 -8.24 -10.49
C MET A 61 -19.09 -9.16 -10.52
N GLN A 62 -19.18 -10.11 -9.58
CA GLN A 62 -20.23 -11.13 -9.58
C GLN A 62 -21.43 -10.71 -8.73
N GLN A 63 -21.22 -9.90 -7.69
CA GLN A 63 -22.27 -9.52 -6.73
C GLN A 63 -22.60 -8.02 -6.75
N GLY A 64 -21.86 -7.21 -7.51
CA GLY A 64 -22.06 -5.76 -7.59
C GLY A 64 -21.67 -4.99 -6.33
N VAL A 65 -21.03 -5.63 -5.34
CA VAL A 65 -20.67 -5.01 -4.06
C VAL A 65 -19.41 -4.15 -4.21
N ARG A 66 -19.53 -2.82 -4.06
CA ARG A 66 -18.45 -1.85 -4.23
C ARG A 66 -18.08 -1.14 -2.93
N THR A 67 -17.36 -1.83 -2.06
CA THR A 67 -16.80 -1.25 -0.82
C THR A 67 -15.41 -0.65 -1.06
N LYS A 68 -14.99 0.29 -0.20
CA LYS A 68 -13.66 0.94 -0.31
C LYS A 68 -12.52 0.06 0.19
N LYS A 69 -12.71 -0.63 1.32
CA LYS A 69 -11.68 -1.46 1.95
C LYS A 69 -11.21 -2.55 0.98
N PHE A 70 -9.89 -2.66 0.80
CA PHE A 70 -9.23 -3.59 -0.12
C PHE A 70 -9.62 -3.48 -1.61
N SER A 71 -10.26 -2.39 -2.02
CA SER A 71 -10.52 -2.16 -3.44
C SER A 71 -9.24 -1.77 -4.17
N LEU A 72 -9.04 -2.35 -5.37
CA LEU A 72 -7.87 -2.06 -6.20
C LEU A 72 -7.72 -0.56 -6.50
N LYS A 73 -8.84 0.14 -6.70
CA LYS A 73 -8.88 1.60 -6.90
C LYS A 73 -8.24 2.37 -5.75
N GLU A 74 -8.62 2.06 -4.51
CA GLU A 74 -8.11 2.77 -3.33
C GLU A 74 -6.64 2.41 -3.06
N CYS A 75 -6.23 1.16 -3.37
CA CYS A 75 -4.82 0.77 -3.35
C CYS A 75 -3.99 1.64 -4.32
N VAL A 76 -4.44 1.78 -5.57
CA VAL A 76 -3.76 2.62 -6.57
C VAL A 76 -3.74 4.09 -6.14
N ALA A 77 -4.85 4.63 -5.64
CA ALA A 77 -4.93 6.02 -5.21
C ALA A 77 -3.95 6.35 -4.06
N CYS A 78 -3.78 5.42 -3.13
CA CYS A 78 -2.89 5.56 -1.98
C CYS A 78 -1.41 5.35 -2.35
N HIS A 79 -1.11 4.35 -3.18
CA HIS A 79 0.27 3.95 -3.47
C HIS A 79 0.90 4.58 -4.71
N ALA A 80 0.11 5.22 -5.57
CA ALA A 80 0.67 5.99 -6.68
C ALA A 80 1.40 7.24 -6.16
N THR A 81 2.69 7.32 -6.47
CA THR A 81 3.51 8.52 -6.33
C THR A 81 3.22 9.52 -7.46
N THR A 82 3.86 10.68 -7.36
CA THR A 82 3.87 11.71 -8.40
C THR A 82 5.31 11.99 -8.84
N ASP A 83 5.49 12.28 -10.12
CA ASP A 83 6.77 12.80 -10.63
C ASP A 83 6.98 14.27 -10.25
N ASP A 84 8.12 14.85 -10.66
CA ASP A 84 8.48 16.25 -10.40
C ASP A 84 7.48 17.25 -11.00
N GLY A 85 6.72 16.83 -12.02
CA GLY A 85 5.65 17.61 -12.65
C GLY A 85 4.29 17.43 -11.97
N GLY A 86 4.24 16.71 -10.84
CA GLY A 86 3.02 16.42 -10.10
C GLY A 86 2.10 15.39 -10.79
N GLN A 87 2.55 14.72 -11.85
CA GLN A 87 1.75 13.74 -12.56
C GLN A 87 1.84 12.37 -11.90
N PRO A 88 0.74 11.60 -11.81
CA PRO A 88 0.78 10.28 -11.19
C PRO A 88 1.68 9.31 -11.97
N VAL A 89 2.58 8.66 -11.26
CA VAL A 89 3.40 7.56 -11.76
C VAL A 89 2.58 6.27 -11.71
N SER A 90 2.81 5.38 -12.67
CA SER A 90 2.16 4.07 -12.70
C SER A 90 2.64 3.23 -11.51
N ILE A 91 1.73 2.66 -10.71
CA ILE A 91 2.08 1.84 -9.54
C ILE A 91 2.94 0.59 -9.83
N ASN A 92 3.02 0.19 -11.11
CA ASN A 92 3.83 -0.93 -11.58
C ASN A 92 5.11 -0.49 -12.32
N ALA A 93 5.44 0.80 -12.34
CA ALA A 93 6.73 1.25 -12.85
C ALA A 93 7.86 0.74 -11.93
N PRO A 94 9.08 0.49 -12.43
CA PRO A 94 10.18 -0.01 -11.60
C PRO A 94 10.41 0.87 -10.37
N GLY A 95 10.54 0.24 -9.20
CA GLY A 95 10.73 0.94 -7.92
C GLY A 95 9.45 1.50 -7.27
N GLU A 96 8.30 1.43 -7.94
CA GLU A 96 7.01 1.77 -7.34
C GLU A 96 6.50 0.65 -6.42
N PHE A 97 5.47 0.94 -5.62
CA PHE A 97 5.02 0.03 -4.56
C PHE A 97 4.67 -1.39 -5.04
N CYS A 98 3.90 -1.51 -6.13
CA CYS A 98 3.45 -2.82 -6.61
C CYS A 98 4.57 -3.58 -7.32
N SER A 99 5.38 -2.91 -8.14
CA SER A 99 6.53 -3.54 -8.80
C SER A 99 7.55 -4.03 -7.79
N SER A 100 7.92 -3.23 -6.78
CA SER A 100 8.92 -3.61 -5.78
C SER A 100 8.55 -4.89 -5.02
N CYS A 101 7.28 -5.04 -4.64
CA CYS A 101 6.80 -6.26 -3.99
C CYS A 101 6.73 -7.45 -4.95
N HIS A 102 6.29 -7.24 -6.18
CA HIS A 102 6.10 -8.32 -7.16
C HIS A 102 7.42 -8.81 -7.74
N GLU A 103 8.39 -7.92 -7.95
CA GLU A 103 9.77 -8.25 -8.29
C GLU A 103 10.42 -9.07 -7.17
N TYR A 104 10.29 -8.63 -5.92
CA TYR A 104 10.76 -9.37 -4.75
C TYR A 104 10.13 -10.77 -4.64
N ALA A 105 8.83 -10.88 -4.93
CA ALA A 105 8.12 -12.16 -4.91
C ALA A 105 8.33 -13.01 -6.18
N ALA A 106 9.06 -12.51 -7.19
CA ALA A 106 9.20 -13.10 -8.51
C ALA A 106 7.85 -13.40 -9.19
N VAL A 107 6.86 -12.53 -9.00
CA VAL A 107 5.51 -12.63 -9.56
C VAL A 107 5.35 -11.66 -10.73
N LYS A 108 4.87 -12.16 -11.86
CA LYS A 108 4.45 -11.32 -12.98
C LYS A 108 2.93 -11.13 -12.93
N VAL A 109 2.47 -9.88 -12.86
CA VAL A 109 1.04 -9.55 -12.85
C VAL A 109 0.58 -9.15 -14.24
N ASP A 110 -0.49 -9.79 -14.71
CA ASP A 110 -1.11 -9.57 -16.01
C ASP A 110 -2.34 -8.66 -15.94
N CYS A 111 -2.92 -8.46 -14.75
CA CYS A 111 -4.14 -7.67 -14.54
C CYS A 111 -4.03 -6.25 -15.16
N PHE A 112 -2.84 -5.67 -15.10
CA PHE A 112 -2.56 -4.30 -15.54
C PHE A 112 -2.29 -4.16 -17.04
N GLN A 113 -2.37 -5.26 -17.80
CA GLN A 113 -2.43 -5.17 -19.26
C GLN A 113 -3.73 -4.49 -19.72
N CYS A 114 -4.79 -4.57 -18.90
CA CYS A 114 -6.08 -3.93 -19.15
C CYS A 114 -6.53 -2.98 -18.03
N HIS A 115 -6.12 -3.20 -16.78
CA HIS A 115 -6.52 -2.35 -15.65
C HIS A 115 -5.64 -1.11 -15.49
N ALA A 116 -6.28 0.02 -15.16
CA ALA A 116 -5.60 1.27 -14.88
C ALA A 116 -4.58 1.14 -13.73
N THR A 117 -3.38 1.68 -13.96
CA THR A 117 -2.26 1.65 -13.00
C THR A 117 -1.97 3.03 -12.39
N LYS A 118 -2.76 4.03 -12.77
CA LYS A 118 -2.70 5.39 -12.23
C LYS A 118 -4.05 5.70 -11.59
N PRO A 119 -4.09 6.58 -10.57
CA PRO A 119 -5.36 7.03 -10.03
C PRO A 119 -6.21 7.67 -11.12
N GLU A 120 -7.50 7.38 -11.11
CA GLU A 120 -8.45 8.07 -11.98
C GLU A 120 -8.52 9.54 -11.57
N GLU A 121 -8.41 10.43 -12.56
CA GLU A 121 -8.70 11.86 -12.42
C GLU A 121 -10.10 12.03 -11.80
N SER A 122 -10.22 12.84 -10.74
CA SER A 122 -11.53 13.05 -10.12
C SER A 122 -12.51 13.64 -11.15
N LYS A 123 -13.78 13.19 -11.18
CA LYS A 123 -14.81 13.79 -12.05
C LYS A 123 -15.02 15.29 -11.79
N GLN A 124 -14.56 15.81 -10.65
CA GLN A 124 -14.57 17.24 -10.34
C GLN A 124 -13.55 18.02 -11.18
N ALA A 125 -12.41 17.41 -11.54
CA ALA A 125 -11.43 17.97 -12.48
C ALA A 125 -11.91 17.91 -13.95
N ARG A 126 -12.90 17.07 -14.26
CA ARG A 126 -13.44 16.86 -15.61
C ARG A 126 -14.69 17.69 -15.93
N ARG A 127 -15.08 18.66 -15.09
CA ARG A 127 -16.09 19.65 -15.49
C ARG A 127 -15.38 20.71 -16.34
N PRO A 128 -15.55 20.75 -17.67
CA PRO A 128 -15.14 21.93 -18.41
C PRO A 128 -15.88 23.14 -17.82
N ALA A 129 -15.15 24.23 -17.58
CA ALA A 129 -15.68 25.51 -17.15
C ALA A 129 -16.51 26.21 -18.24
N LEU A 130 -17.35 25.46 -18.97
CA LEU A 130 -18.09 25.92 -20.14
C LEU A 130 -19.61 25.91 -19.95
N PHE A 131 -20.11 25.55 -18.78
CA PHE A 131 -21.46 25.95 -18.40
C PHE A 131 -21.37 27.23 -17.57
N PRO A 132 -21.64 28.42 -18.15
CA PRO A 132 -21.93 29.57 -17.31
C PRO A 132 -23.07 29.14 -16.40
N MET A 133 -22.90 29.40 -15.11
CA MET A 133 -23.98 29.27 -14.15
C MET A 133 -25.13 30.13 -14.66
N MET A 134 -26.13 29.49 -15.27
CA MET A 134 -27.43 30.12 -15.43
C MET A 134 -27.91 30.39 -14.02
N ALA A 135 -27.86 31.67 -13.66
CA ALA A 135 -28.45 32.21 -12.47
C ALA A 135 -29.86 31.64 -12.33
N ALA A 136 -30.13 31.05 -11.18
CA ALA A 136 -31.49 30.66 -10.81
C ALA A 136 -32.36 31.91 -10.92
N ALA A 137 -33.40 31.80 -11.73
CA ALA A 137 -34.46 32.78 -11.86
C ALA A 137 -35.10 33.06 -10.49
N GLU A 138 -35.53 34.31 -10.35
CA GLU A 138 -36.16 34.92 -9.19
C GLU A 138 -37.43 34.16 -8.73
N PRO A 139 -37.85 34.33 -7.47
CA PRO A 139 -39.08 33.70 -6.98
C PRO A 139 -40.31 34.46 -7.49
N GLU A 140 -41.15 33.77 -8.26
CA GLU A 140 -42.51 34.22 -8.61
C GLU A 140 -43.35 34.31 -7.32
N THR A 141 -43.65 35.53 -6.89
CA THR A 141 -44.71 35.83 -5.94
C THR A 141 -46.05 35.81 -6.65
N GLY A 142 -47.01 34.98 -6.24
CA GLY A 142 -48.42 35.21 -6.61
C GLY A 142 -49.37 34.04 -6.52
N GLN A 143 -50.22 34.10 -5.46
CA GLN A 143 -51.54 33.47 -5.25
C GLN A 143 -51.62 31.96 -4.95
#